data_AF-A0A960MDS7-F1
#
_entry.id   AF-A0A960MDS7-F1
#
_cell.length_a   1.000
_cell.length_b   1.000
_cell.length_c   1.000
_cell.angle_alpha   90.00
_cell.angle_beta   90.00
_cell.angle_gamma   90.00
#
_symmetry.space_group_name_H-M   'P 1'
#
loop_
_entity.id
_entity.type
_entity.pdbx_description
1 polymer ?
#
loop_
_entity_poly.entity_id
_entity_poly.type
_entity_poly.pdbx_seq_one_letter_code
_entity_poly.pdbx_strand_id
1 'polypeptide(L)'
;FIPEEGAAMWVDSFAVPKEAPNPEGAHQFLDFICRADVAGMNSNFLWCASANREARKFLSEEVLAEETLYPGEETLKKCELDSQSGVGRNRLVNRGMKLVYDSIQTNREKEGEAQRTADAGNRDRAGESNQTEE
;
A
#
# COMPACT_ATOMS: atom_id res chain seq x y z
N PHE A 1 -2.04 4.77 11.94
CA PHE A 1 -3.38 4.93 12.57
C PHE A 1 -4.16 3.65 12.36
N ILE A 2 -4.94 3.20 13.36
CA ILE A 2 -5.85 2.04 13.25
C ILE A 2 -7.28 2.55 13.55
N PRO A 3 -8.27 2.33 12.66
CA PRO A 3 -9.67 2.73 12.89
C PRO A 3 -10.32 2.06 14.10
N GLU A 4 -11.36 2.68 14.66
CA GLU A 4 -12.05 2.18 15.87
C GLU A 4 -12.78 0.86 15.64
N GLU A 5 -13.23 0.62 14.41
CA GLU A 5 -13.84 -0.61 13.92
C GLU A 5 -12.84 -1.75 13.69
N GLY A 6 -11.53 -1.44 13.71
CA GLY A 6 -10.46 -2.37 13.39
C GLY A 6 -9.91 -2.21 11.97
N ALA A 7 -8.94 -3.04 11.62
CA ALA A 7 -8.28 -3.01 10.32
C ALA A 7 -7.90 -4.42 9.84
N ALA A 8 -7.62 -4.54 8.54
CA ALA A 8 -6.99 -5.73 8.00
C ALA A 8 -5.54 -5.83 8.50
N MET A 9 -5.18 -6.99 9.03
CA MET A 9 -3.82 -7.39 9.33
C MET A 9 -3.28 -8.27 8.21
N TRP A 10 -1.99 -8.17 7.94
CA TRP A 10 -1.33 -8.94 6.89
C TRP A 10 0.07 -9.34 7.35
N VAL A 11 0.62 -10.38 6.72
CA VAL A 11 1.96 -10.88 7.00
C VAL A 11 2.68 -11.11 5.69
N ASP A 12 3.76 -10.38 5.48
CA ASP A 12 4.70 -10.70 4.40
C ASP A 12 5.59 -11.86 4.81
N SER A 13 5.77 -12.82 3.90
CA SER A 13 6.59 -14.00 4.13
C SER A 13 7.55 -14.21 2.97
N PHE A 14 8.79 -14.59 3.29
CA PHE A 14 9.70 -15.08 2.27
C PHE A 14 9.31 -16.49 1.84
N ALA A 15 9.47 -16.77 0.54
CA ALA A 15 9.33 -18.10 -0.02
C ALA A 15 10.52 -18.39 -0.94
N VAL A 16 11.01 -19.63 -0.93
CA VAL A 16 12.01 -20.11 -1.89
C VAL A 16 11.26 -20.80 -3.04
N PRO A 17 11.28 -20.25 -4.27
CA PRO A 17 10.67 -20.91 -5.41
C PRO A 17 11.25 -22.29 -5.64
N LYS A 18 10.42 -23.24 -6.10
CA LYS A 18 10.87 -24.62 -6.40
C LYS A 18 12.02 -24.66 -7.40
N GLU A 19 12.06 -23.71 -8.32
CA GLU A 19 13.05 -23.60 -9.40
C GLU A 19 14.11 -22.53 -9.11
N ALA A 20 14.30 -22.16 -7.83
CA ALA A 20 15.32 -21.19 -7.46
C ALA A 20 16.71 -21.66 -7.95
N PRO A 21 17.46 -20.81 -8.68
CA PRO A 21 18.77 -21.19 -9.23
C PRO A 21 19.85 -21.35 -8.16
N ASN A 22 19.63 -20.84 -6.96
CA ASN A 22 20.51 -20.97 -5.80
C ASN A 22 19.69 -21.12 -4.50
N PRO A 23 19.13 -22.32 -4.22
CA PRO A 23 18.32 -22.54 -3.02
C PRO A 23 19.16 -22.47 -1.74
N GLU A 24 20.44 -22.88 -1.79
CA GLU A 24 21.33 -22.85 -0.64
C GLU A 24 21.60 -21.43 -0.15
N GLY A 25 21.93 -20.50 -1.06
CA GLY A 25 22.08 -19.09 -0.73
C GLY A 25 20.78 -18.46 -0.20
N ALA A 26 19.63 -18.89 -0.72
CA ALA A 26 18.33 -18.45 -0.19
C ALA A 26 18.14 -18.88 1.27
N HIS A 27 18.47 -20.13 1.61
CA HIS A 27 18.42 -20.61 2.99
C HIS A 27 19.40 -19.91 3.92
N GLN A 28 20.62 -19.61 3.46
CA GLN A 28 21.59 -18.84 4.23
C GLN A 28 21.10 -17.41 4.50
N PHE A 29 20.47 -16.78 3.52
CA PHE A 29 19.84 -15.47 3.71
C PHE A 29 18.68 -15.53 4.71
N LEU A 30 17.83 -16.56 4.60
CA LEU A 30 16.73 -16.76 5.54
C LEU A 30 17.21 -16.98 6.97
N ASP A 31 18.28 -17.75 7.16
CA ASP A 31 18.91 -17.93 8.47
C ASP A 31 19.43 -16.59 9.03
N PHE A 32 20.13 -15.81 8.20
CA PHE A 32 20.63 -14.49 8.58
C PHE A 32 19.52 -13.51 8.98
N ILE A 33 18.49 -13.35 8.14
CA ILE A 33 17.39 -12.38 8.39
C ILE A 33 16.50 -12.81 9.57
N CYS A 34 16.48 -14.10 9.92
CA CYS A 34 15.74 -14.61 11.06
C CYS A 34 16.46 -14.42 12.40
N ARG A 35 17.76 -14.08 12.43
CA ARG A 35 18.45 -13.76 13.68
C ARG A 35 17.80 -12.58 14.38
N ALA A 36 17.67 -12.65 15.71
CA ALA A 36 16.93 -11.66 16.49
C ALA A 36 17.51 -10.23 16.39
N ASP A 37 18.83 -10.10 16.37
CA ASP A 37 19.53 -8.82 16.23
C ASP A 37 19.30 -8.21 14.84
N VAL A 38 19.40 -9.02 13.79
CA VAL A 38 19.17 -8.59 12.40
C VAL A 38 17.70 -8.23 12.17
N ALA A 39 16.77 -9.05 12.65
CA ALA A 39 15.35 -8.78 12.59
C ALA A 39 14.97 -7.49 13.33
N GLY A 40 15.59 -7.24 14.50
CA GLY A 40 15.42 -5.99 15.25
C GLY A 40 15.95 -4.77 14.50
N MET A 41 17.15 -4.86 13.91
CA MET A 41 17.70 -3.82 13.04
C MET A 41 16.76 -3.50 11.87
N ASN A 42 16.22 -4.54 11.21
CA ASN A 42 15.32 -4.36 10.08
C ASN A 42 14.00 -3.69 10.49
N SER A 43 13.40 -4.11 11.60
CA SER A 43 12.19 -3.48 12.14
C SER A 43 12.40 -2.03 12.55
N ASN A 44 13.52 -1.72 13.19
CA ASN A 44 13.86 -0.34 13.54
C ASN A 44 14.01 0.57 12.33
N PHE A 45 14.55 0.03 11.23
CA PHE A 45 14.75 0.79 9.99
C PHE A 45 13.45 0.96 9.19
N LEU A 46 12.71 -0.13 8.96
CA LEU A 46 11.53 -0.13 8.11
C LEU A 46 10.26 0.37 8.79
N TRP A 47 10.25 0.41 10.13
CA TRP A 47 9.03 0.64 10.90
C TRP A 47 7.95 -0.39 10.57
N CYS A 48 8.36 -1.66 10.53
CA CYS A 48 7.48 -2.81 10.37
C CYS A 48 7.63 -3.74 11.59
N ALA A 49 6.52 -4.21 12.14
CA ALA A 49 6.53 -5.11 13.28
C ALA A 49 7.27 -6.43 12.96
N SER A 50 8.21 -6.83 13.82
CA SER A 50 8.90 -8.10 13.67
C SER A 50 8.03 -9.28 14.09
N ALA A 51 7.98 -10.33 13.26
CA ALA A 51 7.41 -11.63 13.64
C ALA A 51 8.33 -12.43 14.58
N ASN A 52 9.60 -12.05 14.71
CA ASN A 52 10.53 -12.68 15.64
C ASN A 52 10.33 -12.10 17.05
N ARG A 53 9.79 -12.92 17.97
CA ARG A 53 9.56 -12.50 19.37
C ARG A 53 10.84 -12.08 20.09
N GLU A 54 11.96 -12.75 19.83
CA GLU A 54 13.25 -12.44 20.46
C GLU A 54 13.85 -11.13 19.93
N ALA A 55 13.45 -10.69 18.74
CA ALA A 55 13.88 -9.41 18.17
C ALA A 55 13.40 -8.20 19.00
N ARG A 56 12.33 -8.36 19.81
CA ARG A 56 11.83 -7.30 20.70
C ARG A 56 12.90 -6.74 21.65
N LYS A 57 13.92 -7.54 21.99
CA LYS A 57 15.05 -7.11 22.83
C LYS A 57 15.98 -6.10 22.14
N PHE A 58 15.90 -5.99 20.81
CA PHE A 58 16.75 -5.15 19.97
C PHE A 58 16.00 -3.98 19.34
N LEU A 59 14.70 -3.83 19.63
CA LEU A 59 13.88 -2.73 19.13
C LEU A 59 14.13 -1.46 19.92
N SER A 60 14.05 -0.30 19.26
CA SER A 60 14.06 0.99 19.95
C SER A 60 12.80 1.17 20.78
N GLU A 61 12.89 1.98 21.83
CA GLU A 61 11.73 2.33 22.66
C GLU A 61 10.63 3.01 21.83
N GLU A 62 11.01 3.81 20.83
CA GLU A 62 10.09 4.48 19.91
C GLU A 62 9.28 3.49 19.08
N VAL A 63 9.94 2.48 18.50
CA VAL A 63 9.26 1.45 17.70
C VAL A 63 8.37 0.56 18.57
N LEU A 64 8.79 0.26 19.80
CA LEU A 64 7.97 -0.49 20.76
C LEU A 64 6.74 0.28 21.26
N ALA A 65 6.84 1.60 21.36
CA ALA A 65 5.76 2.47 21.80
C ALA A 65 4.76 2.81 20.69
N GLU A 66 5.10 2.55 19.42
CA GLU A 66 4.22 2.81 18.28
C GLU A 66 3.05 1.81 18.24
N GLU A 67 1.88 2.25 18.71
CA GLU A 67 0.66 1.44 18.79
C GLU A 67 0.14 0.98 17.42
N THR A 68 0.57 1.61 16.32
CA THR A 68 0.20 1.14 14.97
C THR A 68 1.05 -0.06 14.51
N LEU A 69 2.21 -0.28 15.15
CA LEU A 69 3.05 -1.47 14.95
C LEU A 69 2.81 -2.54 16.01
N TYR A 70 2.68 -2.12 17.27
CA TYR A 70 2.43 -3.00 18.42
C TYR A 70 1.15 -2.59 19.17
N PRO A 71 -0.03 -2.75 18.54
CA PRO A 71 -1.30 -2.38 19.15
C PRO A 71 -1.60 -3.20 20.42
N GLY A 72 -2.35 -2.58 21.32
CA GLY A 72 -2.93 -3.26 22.48
C GLY A 72 -3.91 -4.37 22.09
N GLU A 73 -4.18 -5.26 23.04
CA GLU A 73 -5.01 -6.46 22.82
C GLU A 73 -6.45 -6.12 22.37
N GLU A 74 -7.04 -5.05 22.93
CA GLU A 74 -8.40 -4.62 22.57
C GLU A 74 -8.51 -4.14 21.12
N THR A 75 -7.47 -3.46 20.62
CA THR A 75 -7.40 -3.06 19.20
C THR A 75 -7.18 -4.28 18.31
N LEU A 76 -6.28 -5.20 18.71
CA LEU A 76 -6.01 -6.42 17.97
C LEU A 76 -7.25 -7.31 17.80
N LYS A 77 -8.13 -7.40 18.81
CA LYS A 77 -9.38 -8.17 18.75
C LYS A 77 -10.36 -7.69 17.68
N LYS A 78 -10.26 -6.43 17.25
CA LYS A 78 -11.09 -5.84 16.19
C LYS A 78 -10.47 -5.99 14.81
N CYS A 79 -9.18 -6.30 14.75
CA CYS A 79 -8.48 -6.50 13.50
C CYS A 79 -8.66 -7.94 12.99
N GLU A 80 -8.68 -8.09 11.67
CA GLU A 80 -8.83 -9.38 11.03
C GLU A 80 -7.62 -9.69 10.16
N LEU A 81 -7.06 -10.89 10.31
CA LEU A 81 -6.01 -11.36 9.40
C LEU A 81 -6.60 -11.59 8.02
N ASP A 82 -5.98 -10.98 7.00
CA ASP A 82 -6.39 -11.18 5.62
C ASP A 82 -6.31 -12.67 5.27
N SER A 83 -7.38 -13.16 4.67
CA SER A 83 -7.59 -14.58 4.41
C SER A 83 -7.97 -14.80 2.97
N GLN A 84 -7.49 -15.92 2.43
CA GLN A 84 -7.69 -16.21 1.02
C GLN A 84 -9.18 -16.35 0.69
N SER A 85 -9.67 -15.39 -0.08
CA SER A 85 -11.00 -15.38 -0.68
C SER A 85 -11.22 -16.56 -1.63
N GLY A 86 -12.47 -17.04 -1.72
CA GLY A 86 -12.86 -17.99 -2.77
C GLY A 86 -12.78 -17.38 -4.18
N VAL A 87 -12.53 -18.22 -5.20
CA VAL A 87 -12.37 -17.81 -6.61
C VAL A 87 -13.55 -16.95 -7.11
N GLY A 88 -14.78 -17.31 -6.72
CA GLY A 88 -15.98 -16.54 -7.08
C GLY A 88 -15.93 -15.10 -6.55
N ARG A 89 -15.57 -14.93 -5.26
CA ARG A 89 -15.40 -13.62 -4.63
C ARG A 89 -14.31 -12.80 -5.33
N ASN A 90 -13.16 -13.41 -5.61
CA ASN A 90 -12.05 -12.73 -6.29
C ASN A 90 -12.44 -12.19 -7.66
N ARG A 91 -13.19 -12.94 -8.45
CA ARG A 91 -13.66 -12.47 -9.76
C ARG A 91 -14.58 -11.26 -9.66
N LEU A 92 -15.47 -11.24 -8.65
CA LEU A 92 -16.38 -10.13 -8.42
C LEU A 92 -15.62 -8.88 -7.97
N VAL A 93 -14.70 -9.02 -7.02
CA VAL A 93 -13.86 -7.92 -6.54
C VAL A 93 -13.02 -7.34 -7.69
N ASN A 94 -12.35 -8.19 -8.47
CA ASN A 94 -11.54 -7.76 -9.61
C ASN A 94 -12.38 -7.01 -10.65
N ARG A 95 -13.60 -7.49 -10.94
CA ARG A 95 -14.52 -6.80 -11.85
C ARG A 95 -14.94 -5.45 -11.29
N GLY A 96 -15.33 -5.39 -10.03
CA GLY A 96 -15.71 -4.14 -9.36
C GLY A 96 -14.58 -3.12 -9.39
N MET A 97 -13.36 -3.53 -9.03
CA MET A 97 -12.19 -2.66 -9.04
C MET A 97 -11.88 -2.12 -10.45
N LYS A 98 -12.04 -2.96 -11.49
CA LYS A 98 -11.90 -2.50 -12.87
C LYS A 98 -12.92 -1.42 -13.23
N LEU A 99 -14.18 -1.58 -12.85
CA LEU A 99 -15.22 -0.57 -13.13
C LEU A 99 -14.90 0.77 -12.47
N VAL A 100 -14.44 0.74 -11.21
CA VAL A 100 -14.01 1.95 -10.50
C VAL A 100 -12.83 2.59 -11.23
N TYR A 101 -11.80 1.81 -11.56
CA TYR A 101 -10.63 2.29 -12.27
C TYR A 101 -10.99 2.94 -13.62
N ASP A 102 -11.78 2.26 -14.45
CA ASP A 102 -12.23 2.77 -15.75
C ASP A 102 -13.00 4.09 -15.58
N SER A 103 -13.88 4.17 -14.58
CA SER A 103 -14.66 5.39 -14.31
C SER A 103 -13.77 6.59 -13.95
N ILE A 104 -12.70 6.37 -13.17
CA ILE A 104 -11.74 7.41 -12.80
C ILE A 104 -11.00 7.91 -14.05
N GLN A 105 -10.56 7.00 -14.93
CA GLN A 105 -9.85 7.39 -16.15
C GLN A 105 -10.75 8.18 -17.09
N THR A 106 -11.96 7.69 -17.36
CA THR A 106 -12.93 8.39 -18.21
C THR A 106 -13.29 9.78 -17.68
N ASN A 107 -13.43 9.94 -16.35
CA ASN A 107 -13.70 11.25 -15.77
C ASN A 107 -12.53 12.22 -15.94
N ARG A 108 -11.28 11.75 -15.76
CA ARG A 108 -10.08 12.57 -16.00
C ARG A 108 -9.95 13.02 -17.45
N GLU A 109 -10.29 12.17 -18.41
CA GLU A 109 -10.29 12.52 -19.83
C GLU A 109 -11.30 13.62 -20.13
N LYS A 110 -12.53 13.49 -19.62
CA LYS A 110 -13.59 14.49 -19.77
C LYS A 110 -13.25 15.83 -19.12
N GLU A 111 -12.66 15.81 -17.93
CA GLU A 111 -12.18 17.02 -17.26
C GLU A 111 -11.05 17.69 -18.07
N GLY A 112 -10.12 16.91 -18.60
CA GLY A 112 -9.06 17.42 -19.48
C GLY A 112 -9.58 18.00 -20.80
N GLU A 113 -10.61 17.40 -21.40
CA GLU A 113 -11.30 17.95 -22.58
C GLU A 113 -12.09 19.22 -22.27
N ALA A 114 -12.82 19.24 -21.16
CA ALA A 114 -13.53 20.43 -20.69
C ALA A 114 -12.57 21.60 -20.42
N GLN A 115 -11.40 21.33 -19.84
CA GLN A 115 -10.38 22.36 -19.62
C GLN A 115 -9.80 22.88 -20.94
N ARG A 116 -9.46 21.99 -21.88
CA ARG A 116 -8.94 22.38 -23.20
C ARG A 116 -9.94 23.22 -24.01
N THR A 117 -11.22 22.87 -23.93
CA THR A 117 -12.29 23.63 -24.62
C THR A 117 -12.54 24.99 -23.98
N ALA A 118 -12.49 25.09 -22.64
CA ALA A 118 -12.55 26.37 -21.94
C ALA A 118 -11.36 27.28 -22.29
N ASP A 119 -10.14 26.74 -22.33
CA ASP A 119 -8.93 27.49 -22.67
C ASP A 119 -8.88 27.94 -24.15
N ALA A 120 -9.52 27.19 -25.05
CA ALA A 120 -9.68 27.59 -26.45
C ALA A 120 -10.70 28.74 -26.59
N GLY A 121 -11.90 28.59 -25.99
CA GLY A 121 -12.93 29.63 -26.04
C GLY A 121 -12.58 30.93 -25.30
N ASN A 122 -11.61 30.90 -24.38
CA ASN A 122 -11.06 32.10 -23.76
C ASN A 122 -10.01 32.80 -24.66
N ARG A 123 -9.25 32.03 -25.45
CA ARG A 123 -8.30 32.57 -26.45
C ARG A 123 -9.01 33.23 -27.61
N ASP A 124 -10.09 32.63 -28.10
CA ASP A 124 -10.88 33.20 -29.21
C ASP A 124 -11.52 34.54 -28.81
N ARG A 125 -12.06 34.64 -27.57
CA ARG A 125 -12.59 35.92 -27.03
C ARG A 125 -11.54 37.01 -26.85
N ALA A 126 -10.31 36.67 -26.51
CA ALA A 126 -9.21 37.63 -26.39
C ALA A 126 -8.71 38.12 -27.78
N GLY A 127 -8.86 37.30 -28.83
CA GLY A 127 -8.55 37.68 -30.21
C GLY A 127 -9.58 38.63 -30.82
N GLU A 128 -10.87 38.44 -30.52
CA GLU A 128 -11.96 39.32 -30.99
C GLU A 128 -11.93 40.72 -30.37
N SER A 129 -11.52 40.86 -29.10
CA SER A 129 -11.41 42.17 -28.44
C SER A 129 -10.31 43.08 -29.01
N ASN A 130 -9.36 42.52 -29.77
CA ASN A 130 -8.26 43.26 -30.39
C ASN A 130 -8.56 43.73 -31.83
N GLN A 131 -9.76 43.46 -32.36
CA GLN A 131 -10.17 43.87 -33.71
C GLN A 131 -11.21 45.00 -33.72
N THR A 132 -11.62 45.51 -32.56
CA THR A 132 -12.62 46.61 -32.43
C THR A 132 -12.02 47.98 -32.10
N GLU A 133 -10.70 48.12 -32.10
CA GLU A 133 -9.99 49.40 -31.93
C GLU A 133 -9.12 49.75 -33.15
N GLU A 134 -9.73 49.95 -34.33
CA GLU A 134 -9.18 50.72 -35.47
C GLU A 134 -10.35 51.28 -36.30
#